data_AF-A0A210Q0F5-F1
#
_entry.id   AF-A0A210Q0F5-F1
#
_cell.length_a   1.000
_cell.length_b   1.000
_cell.length_c   1.000
_cell.angle_alpha   90.00
_cell.angle_beta   90.00
_cell.angle_gamma   90.00
#
_symmetry.space_group_name_H-M   'P 1'
#
loop_
_entity.id
_entity.type
_entity.pdbx_description
1 polymer ?
#
loop_
_entity_poly.entity_id
_entity_poly.type
_entity_poly.pdbx_seq_one_letter_code
_entity_poly.pdbx_strand_id
1 'polypeptide(L)'
;MAANTFDLEDKESKDVDERRSSRCILFFLFILKFILFLAFLYLFICSLDFLSSAFRLLGGKAAGKVFQNNEILRNPVAGLMIGVLSTVLVQSSSTSTSIVVSLVGAGLLDVKTAIPIVMGANIGTSVTNTIVAMGQITNRREFRRAFAGATVHDMFNWMTVIVFLPLEIITGYLFHLSEVVVDSLALEAYADGKKDFLKVITKPFTKRIVQIDKKGIQKVAQNQDVDTLLKTCCKSKTFQNFNETFVNGTSYTLPSKKICVQECEYIFKDTTLSDSEIGGILLVASLILLCFCLFVIVKLLNSILQGNMRKVIKRFINYEFPGRCGYFTGYLAIIVGCGLTILVQSSSIFTSTMTPLVGVGVVSLERMYPLTLGSNIGTTTTGILAALAQDADKMRNPLQVAFCHLFFNLSGILLFYPIPFLRFPIPLAKFLGKETSKYRWFAIMYLVCMFFLFPLVVFALSMAGWKVMAGVLIPIASLLVIVVIIKITQVKKPSILPTKLQNWKWLPICCRSLEPVDRVMNMFCCDRCTSIVDDSDSDTDEPESKVNGTNDQEVTHV
;
A
#
# COMPACT_ATOMS: atom_id res chain seq x y z
N MET A 1 -6.12 24.94 -63.74
CA MET A 1 -6.90 24.44 -62.58
C MET A 1 -6.56 23.01 -62.18
N ALA A 2 -6.18 22.10 -63.11
CA ALA A 2 -5.86 20.70 -62.80
C ALA A 2 -4.50 20.43 -62.09
N ALA A 3 -3.54 21.36 -62.13
CA ALA A 3 -2.24 21.19 -61.47
C ALA A 3 -2.32 21.37 -59.93
N ASN A 4 -3.20 22.26 -59.45
CA ASN A 4 -3.35 22.50 -58.01
C ASN A 4 -4.10 21.40 -57.28
N THR A 5 -4.91 20.59 -57.97
CA THR A 5 -5.64 19.47 -57.37
C THR A 5 -4.74 18.27 -57.10
N PHE A 6 -3.76 18.01 -57.98
CA PHE A 6 -2.82 16.89 -57.83
C PHE A 6 -1.84 17.11 -56.66
N ASP A 7 -1.33 18.33 -56.51
CA ASP A 7 -0.44 18.70 -55.39
C ASP A 7 -1.14 18.71 -54.02
N LEU A 8 -2.47 18.90 -54.00
CA LEU A 8 -3.28 18.81 -52.78
C LEU A 8 -3.53 17.34 -52.40
N GLU A 9 -3.87 16.48 -53.35
CA GLU A 9 -4.04 15.04 -53.12
C GLU A 9 -2.73 14.36 -52.69
N ASP A 10 -1.59 14.73 -53.27
CA ASP A 10 -0.28 14.18 -52.88
C ASP A 10 0.19 14.66 -51.49
N LYS A 11 -0.14 15.91 -51.11
CA LYS A 11 0.08 16.39 -49.74
C LYS A 11 -0.82 15.68 -48.74
N GLU A 12 -2.10 15.52 -49.06
CA GLU A 12 -3.06 14.84 -48.20
C GLU A 12 -2.71 13.36 -48.03
N SER A 13 -2.27 12.69 -49.11
CA SER A 13 -1.74 11.33 -49.12
C SER A 13 -0.51 11.17 -48.21
N LYS A 14 0.51 12.03 -48.35
CA LYS A 14 1.72 12.00 -47.52
C LYS A 14 1.40 12.25 -46.04
N ASP A 15 0.51 13.18 -45.76
CA ASP A 15 0.10 13.56 -44.41
C ASP A 15 -0.77 12.45 -43.74
N VAL A 16 -1.52 11.68 -44.54
CA VAL A 16 -2.23 10.46 -44.11
C VAL A 16 -1.26 9.32 -43.81
N ASP A 17 -0.26 9.09 -44.66
CA ASP A 17 0.75 8.03 -44.46
C ASP A 17 1.69 8.34 -43.29
N GLU A 18 2.07 9.60 -43.09
CA GLU A 18 2.86 10.04 -41.95
C GLU A 18 2.07 9.91 -40.63
N ARG A 19 0.76 10.21 -40.64
CA ARG A 19 -0.17 9.92 -39.54
C ARG A 19 -0.41 8.42 -39.32
N ARG A 20 -0.34 7.58 -40.34
CA ARG A 20 -0.50 6.12 -40.25
C ARG A 20 0.77 5.48 -39.69
N SER A 21 1.93 5.87 -40.19
CA SER A 21 3.26 5.46 -39.69
C SER A 21 3.44 5.83 -38.22
N SER A 22 3.07 7.06 -37.83
CA SER A 22 3.10 7.51 -36.44
C SER A 22 2.18 6.69 -35.52
N ARG A 23 1.00 6.27 -36.00
CA ARG A 23 0.08 5.40 -35.25
C ARG A 23 0.64 3.97 -35.09
N CYS A 24 1.27 3.42 -36.13
CA CYS A 24 1.93 2.12 -36.07
C CYS A 24 3.10 2.11 -35.07
N ILE A 25 3.96 3.15 -35.10
CA ILE A 25 5.06 3.32 -34.15
C ILE A 25 4.51 3.41 -32.72
N LEU A 26 3.46 4.22 -32.49
CA LEU A 26 2.84 4.36 -31.17
C LEU A 26 2.25 3.03 -30.66
N PHE A 27 1.61 2.25 -31.55
CA PHE A 27 1.08 0.93 -31.23
C PHE A 27 2.18 -0.08 -30.90
N PHE A 28 3.26 -0.10 -31.68
CA PHE A 28 4.43 -0.94 -31.40
C PHE A 28 5.09 -0.57 -30.07
N LEU A 29 5.28 0.73 -29.80
CA LEU A 29 5.79 1.20 -28.52
C LEU A 29 4.88 0.82 -27.35
N PHE A 30 3.56 0.81 -27.55
CA PHE A 30 2.62 0.35 -26.54
C PHE A 30 2.77 -1.15 -26.26
N ILE A 31 2.83 -1.99 -27.30
CA ILE A 31 3.08 -3.44 -27.17
C ILE A 31 4.42 -3.68 -26.46
N LEU A 32 5.48 -3.00 -26.88
CA LEU A 32 6.81 -3.13 -26.27
C LEU A 32 6.77 -2.78 -24.78
N LYS A 33 6.14 -1.66 -24.41
CA LYS A 33 5.96 -1.26 -23.00
C LYS A 33 5.14 -2.29 -22.22
N PHE A 34 4.13 -2.89 -22.84
CA PHE A 34 3.31 -3.94 -22.22
C PHE A 34 4.10 -5.24 -22.00
N ILE A 35 4.89 -5.68 -22.98
CA ILE A 35 5.79 -6.84 -22.84
C ILE A 35 6.82 -6.57 -21.74
N LEU A 36 7.42 -5.37 -21.73
CA LEU A 36 8.40 -5.00 -20.72
C LEU A 36 7.77 -4.95 -19.32
N PHE A 37 6.54 -4.46 -19.20
CA PHE A 37 5.76 -4.52 -17.97
C PHE A 37 5.57 -5.96 -17.47
N LEU A 38 5.15 -6.90 -18.34
CA LEU A 38 5.00 -8.31 -17.97
C LEU A 38 6.34 -8.95 -17.57
N ALA A 39 7.44 -8.60 -18.24
CA ALA A 39 8.77 -9.08 -17.91
C ALA A 39 9.23 -8.59 -16.51
N PHE A 40 9.04 -7.30 -16.21
CA PHE A 40 9.36 -6.77 -14.87
C PHE A 40 8.41 -7.28 -13.79
N LEU A 41 7.15 -7.56 -14.11
CA LEU A 41 6.23 -8.23 -13.19
C LEU A 41 6.71 -9.64 -12.87
N TYR A 42 7.20 -10.40 -13.86
CA TYR A 42 7.81 -11.71 -13.63
C TYR A 42 9.07 -11.62 -12.76
N LEU A 43 9.97 -10.67 -13.04
CA LEU A 43 11.16 -10.44 -12.22
C LEU A 43 10.81 -10.02 -10.78
N PHE A 44 9.77 -9.20 -10.62
CA PHE A 44 9.23 -8.83 -9.32
C PHE A 44 8.78 -10.08 -8.54
N ILE A 45 7.98 -10.98 -9.15
CA ILE A 45 7.55 -12.23 -8.50
C ILE A 45 8.76 -13.12 -8.15
N CYS A 46 9.77 -13.20 -9.02
CA CYS A 46 11.02 -13.91 -8.70
C CYS A 46 11.77 -13.30 -7.51
N SER A 47 11.81 -11.98 -7.41
CA SER A 47 12.45 -11.28 -6.28
C SER A 47 11.79 -11.62 -4.94
N LEU A 48 10.48 -11.90 -4.92
CA LEU A 48 9.77 -12.33 -3.71
C LEU A 48 10.18 -13.74 -3.24
N ASP A 49 10.42 -14.67 -4.16
CA ASP A 49 10.94 -16.02 -3.83
C ASP A 49 12.39 -15.94 -3.32
N PHE A 50 13.22 -15.05 -3.89
CA PHE A 50 14.57 -14.77 -3.36
C PHE A 50 14.54 -14.13 -1.98
N LEU A 51 13.65 -13.17 -1.77
CA LEU A 51 13.48 -12.51 -0.48
C LEU A 51 13.04 -13.50 0.60
N SER A 52 12.06 -14.37 0.31
CA SER A 52 11.64 -15.47 1.20
C SER A 52 12.80 -16.42 1.50
N SER A 53 13.61 -16.76 0.49
CA SER A 53 14.78 -17.61 0.64
C SER A 53 15.88 -16.97 1.50
N ALA A 54 16.18 -15.69 1.27
CA ALA A 54 17.13 -14.91 2.04
C ALA A 54 16.74 -14.84 3.51
N PHE A 55 15.46 -14.56 3.79
CA PHE A 55 14.93 -14.56 5.13
C PHE A 55 15.02 -15.93 5.79
N ARG A 56 14.77 -17.03 5.08
CA ARG A 56 14.96 -18.39 5.63
C ARG A 56 16.41 -18.71 5.96
N LEU A 57 17.37 -18.20 5.19
CA LEU A 57 18.81 -18.40 5.45
C LEU A 57 19.29 -17.56 6.64
N LEU A 58 18.88 -16.29 6.71
CA LEU A 58 19.21 -15.37 7.82
C LEU A 58 18.48 -15.75 9.12
N GLY A 59 17.21 -16.11 8.99
CA GLY A 59 16.32 -16.42 10.08
C GLY A 59 16.39 -17.88 10.52
N GLY A 60 16.73 -18.85 9.66
CA GLY A 60 16.60 -20.27 10.00
C GLY A 60 17.24 -20.68 11.32
N LYS A 61 18.46 -20.20 11.62
CA LYS A 61 19.19 -20.49 12.88
C LYS A 61 18.85 -19.52 14.03
N ALA A 62 18.49 -18.27 13.75
CA ALA A 62 18.23 -17.22 14.75
C ALA A 62 16.73 -17.10 15.14
N ALA A 63 15.81 -17.32 14.21
CA ALA A 63 14.37 -17.22 14.37
C ALA A 63 13.82 -18.15 15.45
N GLY A 64 14.30 -19.39 15.50
CA GLY A 64 13.90 -20.33 16.56
C GLY A 64 14.15 -19.78 17.96
N LYS A 65 15.19 -18.95 18.15
CA LYS A 65 15.56 -18.34 19.44
C LYS A 65 14.97 -16.94 19.66
N VAL A 66 14.80 -16.15 18.59
CA VAL A 66 14.33 -14.75 18.66
C VAL A 66 12.80 -14.65 18.77
N PHE A 67 12.03 -15.58 18.17
CA PHE A 67 10.56 -15.56 18.25
C PHE A 67 9.99 -16.07 19.58
N GLN A 68 10.81 -16.72 20.41
CA GLN A 68 10.38 -17.16 21.74
C GLN A 68 10.39 -16.02 22.78
N ASN A 69 11.20 -14.97 22.59
CA ASN A 69 11.51 -13.99 23.65
C ASN A 69 11.17 -12.52 23.34
N ASN A 70 10.68 -12.17 22.15
CA ASN A 70 10.45 -10.77 21.83
C ASN A 70 9.01 -10.32 22.17
N GLU A 71 8.84 -9.79 23.38
CA GLU A 71 7.67 -9.01 23.81
C GLU A 71 7.33 -7.88 22.83
N ILE A 72 8.35 -7.34 22.15
CA ILE A 72 8.26 -6.27 21.15
C ILE A 72 7.32 -6.64 20.00
N LEU A 73 7.47 -7.85 19.45
CA LEU A 73 6.68 -8.30 18.29
C LEU A 73 5.26 -8.72 18.68
N ARG A 74 4.99 -8.94 19.97
CA ARG A 74 3.65 -9.26 20.46
C ARG A 74 2.80 -8.01 20.70
N ASN A 75 3.41 -6.82 20.72
CA ASN A 75 2.69 -5.57 20.88
C ASN A 75 2.08 -5.13 19.54
N PRO A 76 0.73 -5.15 19.39
CA PRO A 76 0.08 -4.82 18.13
C PRO A 76 0.27 -3.34 17.73
N VAL A 77 0.43 -2.42 18.69
CA VAL A 77 0.69 -1.01 18.39
C VAL A 77 2.11 -0.83 17.86
N ALA A 78 3.08 -1.54 18.43
CA ALA A 78 4.45 -1.55 17.92
C ALA A 78 4.49 -2.12 16.50
N GLY A 79 3.78 -3.23 16.25
CA GLY A 79 3.61 -3.81 14.92
C GLY A 79 3.01 -2.83 13.91
N LEU A 80 1.94 -2.13 14.29
CA LEU A 80 1.34 -1.07 13.47
C LEU A 80 2.37 0.00 13.09
N MET A 81 3.13 0.52 14.05
CA MET A 81 4.11 1.58 13.78
C MET A 81 5.29 1.08 12.94
N ILE A 82 5.75 -0.16 13.14
CA ILE A 82 6.75 -0.80 12.26
C ILE A 82 6.23 -0.83 10.82
N GLY A 83 4.96 -1.17 10.62
CA GLY A 83 4.32 -1.15 9.30
C GLY A 83 4.33 0.24 8.67
N VAL A 84 3.93 1.27 9.42
CA VAL A 84 3.94 2.66 8.95
C VAL A 84 5.36 3.05 8.53
N LEU A 85 6.32 2.93 9.45
CA LEU A 85 7.71 3.34 9.22
C LEU A 85 8.36 2.55 8.07
N SER A 86 8.11 1.24 7.99
CA SER A 86 8.59 0.40 6.88
C SER A 86 8.09 0.94 5.55
N THR A 87 6.79 1.23 5.42
CA THR A 87 6.27 1.78 4.17
C THR A 87 6.79 3.18 3.90
N VAL A 88 6.95 4.03 4.91
CA VAL A 88 7.50 5.39 4.75
C VAL A 88 8.93 5.35 4.21
N LEU A 89 9.75 4.42 4.71
CA LEU A 89 11.13 4.24 4.26
C LEU A 89 11.22 3.60 2.87
N VAL A 90 10.42 2.55 2.64
CA VAL A 90 10.39 1.80 1.37
C VAL A 90 9.63 2.56 0.27
N GLN A 91 8.77 3.53 0.65
CA GLN A 91 7.88 4.28 -0.24
C GLN A 91 6.89 3.42 -1.04
N SER A 92 6.67 2.17 -0.61
CA SER A 92 5.75 1.23 -1.25
C SER A 92 5.12 0.31 -0.22
N SER A 93 3.80 0.44 -0.06
CA SER A 93 3.00 -0.42 0.82
C SER A 93 2.84 -1.82 0.27
N SER A 94 2.77 -1.98 -1.06
CA SER A 94 2.81 -3.29 -1.74
C SER A 94 4.10 -4.05 -1.44
N THR A 95 5.24 -3.35 -1.47
CA THR A 95 6.54 -3.94 -1.14
C THR A 95 6.61 -4.31 0.33
N SER A 96 6.24 -3.38 1.22
CA SER A 96 6.27 -3.62 2.66
C SER A 96 5.36 -4.77 3.06
N THR A 97 4.15 -4.85 2.49
CA THR A 97 3.23 -5.96 2.70
C THR A 97 3.78 -7.27 2.14
N SER A 98 4.38 -7.26 0.93
CA SER A 98 4.98 -8.46 0.34
C SER A 98 6.16 -9.00 1.16
N ILE A 99 6.95 -8.11 1.78
CA ILE A 99 8.01 -8.47 2.74
C ILE A 99 7.38 -9.19 3.95
N VAL A 100 6.33 -8.62 4.55
CA VAL A 100 5.63 -9.21 5.70
C VAL A 100 5.02 -10.58 5.35
N VAL A 101 4.34 -10.69 4.20
CA VAL A 101 3.77 -11.95 3.71
C VAL A 101 4.87 -13.00 3.47
N SER A 102 6.03 -12.59 2.95
CA SER A 102 7.18 -13.48 2.76
C SER A 102 7.81 -13.92 4.09
N LEU A 103 7.88 -13.05 5.09
CA LEU A 103 8.33 -13.40 6.45
C LEU A 103 7.42 -14.44 7.10
N VAL A 104 6.11 -14.29 6.94
CA VAL A 104 5.11 -15.27 7.40
C VAL A 104 5.28 -16.60 6.66
N GLY A 105 5.53 -16.55 5.34
CA GLY A 105 5.78 -17.74 4.51
C GLY A 105 7.11 -18.43 4.79
N ALA A 106 8.06 -17.69 5.34
CA ALA A 106 9.31 -18.22 5.87
C ALA A 106 9.17 -18.83 7.27
N GLY A 107 8.03 -18.65 7.95
CA GLY A 107 7.82 -19.07 9.33
C GLY A 107 8.52 -18.18 10.35
N LEU A 108 8.89 -16.96 9.95
CA LEU A 108 9.56 -15.95 10.77
C LEU A 108 8.58 -14.93 11.33
N LEU A 109 7.29 -15.05 11.08
CA LEU A 109 6.32 -14.11 11.63
C LEU A 109 4.97 -14.80 11.70
N ASP A 110 4.33 -14.69 12.86
CA ASP A 110 2.99 -15.21 13.04
C ASP A 110 1.95 -14.30 12.37
N VAL A 111 0.86 -14.89 11.91
CA VAL A 111 -0.25 -14.15 11.26
C VAL A 111 -0.78 -13.04 12.18
N LYS A 112 -0.98 -13.33 13.48
CA LYS A 112 -1.48 -12.35 14.46
C LYS A 112 -0.56 -11.13 14.61
N THR A 113 0.74 -11.33 14.50
CA THR A 113 1.74 -10.25 14.53
C THR A 113 1.80 -9.50 13.20
N ALA A 114 1.59 -10.21 12.09
CA ALA A 114 1.60 -9.61 10.76
C ALA A 114 0.41 -8.67 10.50
N ILE A 115 -0.76 -8.95 11.09
CA ILE A 115 -1.99 -8.16 10.85
C ILE A 115 -1.79 -6.66 11.16
N PRO A 116 -1.34 -6.25 12.37
CA PRO A 116 -1.08 -4.83 12.64
C PRO A 116 0.00 -4.23 11.74
N ILE A 117 1.05 -4.98 11.39
CA ILE A 117 2.10 -4.50 10.50
C ILE A 117 1.53 -4.18 9.12
N VAL A 118 0.66 -5.03 8.58
CA VAL A 118 -0.01 -4.79 7.29
C VAL A 118 -0.98 -3.60 7.36
N MET A 119 -1.73 -3.44 8.46
CA MET A 119 -2.54 -2.23 8.68
C MET A 119 -1.69 -0.96 8.63
N GLY A 120 -0.52 -1.00 9.27
CA GLY A 120 0.43 0.12 9.28
C GLY A 120 1.04 0.38 7.92
N ALA A 121 1.38 -0.69 7.20
CA ALA A 121 1.91 -0.59 5.86
C ALA A 121 0.94 0.13 4.91
N ASN A 122 -0.37 -0.06 5.10
CA ASN A 122 -1.41 0.61 4.33
C ASN A 122 -1.46 2.13 4.63
N ILE A 123 -1.36 2.54 5.90
CA ILE A 123 -1.27 3.96 6.31
C ILE A 123 -0.10 4.65 5.59
N GLY A 124 1.09 4.05 5.56
CA GLY A 124 2.29 4.69 5.03
C GLY A 124 2.22 5.05 3.54
N THR A 125 1.29 4.47 2.77
CA THR A 125 1.11 4.73 1.33
C THR A 125 0.87 6.22 1.00
N SER A 126 0.34 6.97 1.95
CA SER A 126 -0.08 8.37 1.79
C SER A 126 1.07 9.37 1.70
N VAL A 127 2.30 9.01 2.10
CA VAL A 127 3.46 9.93 2.08
C VAL A 127 3.75 10.41 0.67
N THR A 128 3.84 9.49 -0.28
CA THR A 128 4.19 9.81 -1.67
C THR A 128 3.20 10.81 -2.27
N ASN A 129 1.91 10.63 -1.97
CA ASN A 129 0.86 11.49 -2.48
C ASN A 129 0.93 12.91 -1.89
N THR A 130 1.29 13.00 -0.62
CA THR A 130 1.50 14.29 0.08
C THR A 130 2.70 15.05 -0.52
N ILE A 131 3.80 14.35 -0.84
CA ILE A 131 4.95 14.94 -1.53
C ILE A 131 4.55 15.45 -2.91
N VAL A 132 3.74 14.69 -3.66
CA VAL A 132 3.29 15.10 -5.00
C VAL A 132 2.38 16.34 -4.94
N ALA A 133 1.52 16.46 -3.94
CA ALA A 133 0.72 17.67 -3.74
C ALA A 133 1.59 18.93 -3.54
N MET A 134 2.76 18.80 -2.92
CA MET A 134 3.71 19.91 -2.76
C MET A 134 4.25 20.44 -4.10
N GLY A 135 4.20 19.64 -5.17
CA GLY A 135 4.53 20.11 -6.51
C GLY A 135 3.63 21.26 -7.01
N GLN A 136 2.46 21.45 -6.42
CA GLN A 136 1.51 22.52 -6.76
C GLN A 136 1.48 23.66 -5.74
N ILE A 137 2.47 23.74 -4.83
CA ILE A 137 2.52 24.71 -3.72
C ILE A 137 2.52 26.19 -4.16
N THR A 138 2.91 26.45 -5.41
CA THR A 138 2.97 27.80 -5.99
C THR A 138 1.59 28.46 -6.04
N ASN A 139 0.57 27.74 -6.54
CA ASN A 139 -0.79 28.26 -6.67
C ASN A 139 -1.65 27.83 -5.47
N ARG A 140 -2.10 28.78 -4.65
CA ARG A 140 -2.87 28.50 -3.41
C ARG A 140 -4.13 27.66 -3.66
N ARG A 141 -4.88 27.97 -4.72
CA ARG A 141 -6.13 27.27 -5.04
C ARG A 141 -5.86 25.84 -5.49
N GLU A 142 -4.84 25.65 -6.32
CA GLU A 142 -4.44 24.31 -6.74
C GLU A 142 -3.88 23.49 -5.58
N PHE A 143 -2.98 24.09 -4.79
CA PHE A 143 -2.39 23.44 -3.63
C PHE A 143 -3.44 22.99 -2.61
N ARG A 144 -4.43 23.86 -2.32
CA ARG A 144 -5.58 23.54 -1.45
C ARG A 144 -6.28 22.26 -1.89
N ARG A 145 -6.61 22.17 -3.19
CA ARG A 145 -7.34 21.02 -3.77
C ARG A 145 -6.44 19.79 -3.84
N ALA A 146 -5.20 19.95 -4.27
CA ALA A 146 -4.22 18.88 -4.38
C ALA A 146 -3.94 18.24 -3.02
N PHE A 147 -3.70 19.05 -1.98
CA PHE A 147 -3.43 18.56 -0.64
C PHE A 147 -4.65 17.86 -0.03
N ALA A 148 -5.86 18.36 -0.26
CA ALA A 148 -7.08 17.64 0.10
C ALA A 148 -7.20 16.30 -0.66
N GLY A 149 -6.90 16.29 -1.97
CA GLY A 149 -6.83 15.06 -2.78
C GLY A 149 -5.79 14.06 -2.26
N ALA A 150 -4.66 14.55 -1.75
CA ALA A 150 -3.61 13.72 -1.18
C ALA A 150 -4.02 13.10 0.15
N THR A 151 -4.62 13.90 1.03
CA THR A 151 -4.94 13.52 2.42
C THR A 151 -6.26 12.76 2.56
N VAL A 152 -7.16 12.76 1.57
CA VAL A 152 -8.41 11.99 1.65
C VAL A 152 -8.16 10.48 1.78
N HIS A 153 -7.10 9.99 1.13
CA HIS A 153 -6.62 8.63 1.28
C HIS A 153 -6.15 8.39 2.72
N ASP A 154 -5.34 9.32 3.24
CA ASP A 154 -4.75 9.24 4.56
C ASP A 154 -5.80 9.20 5.67
N MET A 155 -6.79 10.10 5.59
CA MET A 155 -7.89 10.15 6.55
C MET A 155 -8.67 8.84 6.58
N PHE A 156 -8.94 8.25 5.42
CA PHE A 156 -9.60 6.94 5.35
C PHE A 156 -8.78 5.83 6.03
N ASN A 157 -7.48 5.73 5.74
CA ASN A 157 -6.65 4.67 6.32
C ASN A 157 -6.50 4.82 7.84
N TRP A 158 -6.23 6.02 8.34
CA TRP A 158 -6.14 6.27 9.78
C TRP A 158 -7.46 5.97 10.49
N MET A 159 -8.59 6.44 9.95
CA MET A 159 -9.90 6.18 10.54
C MET A 159 -10.23 4.69 10.55
N THR A 160 -9.87 3.96 9.49
CA THR A 160 -10.06 2.51 9.42
C THR A 160 -9.21 1.80 10.47
N VAL A 161 -7.94 2.16 10.63
CA VAL A 161 -7.08 1.57 11.68
C VAL A 161 -7.58 1.88 13.09
N ILE A 162 -8.02 3.12 13.36
CA ILE A 162 -8.54 3.53 14.67
C ILE A 162 -9.73 2.67 15.10
N VAL A 163 -10.56 2.22 14.15
CA VAL A 163 -11.71 1.36 14.43
C VAL A 163 -11.31 -0.12 14.46
N PHE A 164 -10.62 -0.60 13.43
CA PHE A 164 -10.42 -2.03 13.23
C PHE A 164 -9.22 -2.60 14.00
N LEU A 165 -8.22 -1.80 14.39
CA LEU A 165 -7.13 -2.32 15.23
C LEU A 165 -7.62 -2.69 16.63
N PRO A 166 -8.35 -1.83 17.38
CA PRO A 166 -8.94 -2.25 18.67
C PRO A 166 -9.89 -3.42 18.52
N LEU A 167 -10.73 -3.43 17.47
CA LEU A 167 -11.63 -4.55 17.19
C LEU A 167 -10.86 -5.85 16.99
N GLU A 168 -9.78 -5.83 16.20
CA GLU A 168 -8.90 -6.97 15.98
C GLU A 168 -8.24 -7.45 17.28
N ILE A 169 -7.76 -6.53 18.13
CA ILE A 169 -7.14 -6.88 19.42
C ILE A 169 -8.14 -7.56 20.37
N ILE A 170 -9.39 -7.09 20.39
CA ILE A 170 -10.43 -7.60 21.30
C ILE A 170 -11.01 -8.92 20.78
N THR A 171 -11.27 -9.01 19.49
CA THR A 171 -12.11 -10.09 18.90
C THR A 171 -11.35 -11.03 17.98
N GLY A 172 -10.20 -10.63 17.42
CA GLY A 172 -9.55 -11.35 16.33
C GLY A 172 -10.39 -11.40 15.04
N TYR A 173 -11.29 -10.43 14.81
CA TYR A 173 -12.24 -10.43 13.69
C TYR A 173 -11.58 -10.74 12.34
N LEU A 174 -10.52 -10.03 11.96
CA LEU A 174 -9.83 -10.24 10.69
C LEU A 174 -9.09 -11.57 10.67
N PHE A 175 -8.45 -11.94 11.78
CA PHE A 175 -7.78 -13.23 11.92
C PHE A 175 -8.76 -14.38 11.67
N HIS A 176 -9.91 -14.41 12.35
CA HIS A 176 -10.89 -15.48 12.24
C HIS A 176 -11.64 -15.47 10.89
N LEU A 177 -12.02 -14.29 10.38
CA LEU A 177 -12.65 -14.18 9.08
C LEU A 177 -11.75 -14.72 7.97
N SER A 178 -10.48 -14.30 7.97
CA SER A 178 -9.51 -14.77 6.98
C SER A 178 -9.17 -16.25 7.15
N GLU A 179 -9.12 -16.75 8.38
CA GLU A 179 -8.92 -18.18 8.67
C GLU A 179 -10.01 -19.03 8.03
N VAL A 180 -11.28 -18.70 8.29
CA VAL A 180 -12.43 -19.42 7.72
C VAL A 180 -12.40 -19.42 6.20
N VAL A 181 -12.06 -18.27 5.60
CA VAL A 181 -11.98 -18.15 4.12
C VAL A 181 -10.84 -19.00 3.56
N VAL A 182 -9.66 -18.97 4.18
CA VAL A 182 -8.51 -19.78 3.75
C VAL A 182 -8.79 -21.27 3.91
N ASP A 183 -9.37 -21.69 5.03
CA ASP A 183 -9.70 -23.09 5.28
C ASP A 183 -10.79 -23.59 4.34
N SER A 184 -11.75 -22.74 3.95
CA SER A 184 -12.76 -23.05 2.93
C SER A 184 -12.16 -23.20 1.53
N LEU A 185 -11.17 -22.36 1.18
CA LEU A 185 -10.43 -22.46 -0.07
C LEU A 185 -9.47 -23.68 -0.09
N ALA A 186 -9.09 -24.20 1.07
CA ALA A 186 -8.13 -25.29 1.24
C ALA A 186 -8.69 -26.69 1.00
N LEU A 187 -10.00 -26.86 0.76
CA LEU A 187 -10.63 -28.17 0.54
C LEU A 187 -10.30 -28.83 -0.82
N GLU A 188 -9.73 -28.12 -1.80
CA GLU A 188 -9.37 -28.73 -3.10
C GLU A 188 -7.89 -28.59 -3.49
N ALA A 189 -7.17 -27.60 -2.96
CA ALA A 189 -5.80 -27.30 -3.39
C ALA A 189 -4.70 -28.05 -2.61
N TYR A 190 -4.96 -28.42 -1.35
CA TYR A 190 -3.97 -29.10 -0.49
C TYR A 190 -3.96 -30.62 -0.65
N ALA A 191 -5.07 -31.22 -1.11
CA ALA A 191 -5.26 -32.67 -1.13
C ALA A 191 -4.67 -33.37 -2.36
N ASP A 192 -4.47 -32.68 -3.49
CA ASP A 192 -4.19 -33.37 -4.78
C ASP A 192 -2.95 -32.85 -5.54
N GLY A 193 -1.91 -32.40 -4.83
CA GLY A 193 -0.58 -32.19 -5.43
C GLY A 193 -0.52 -31.25 -6.64
N LYS A 194 -1.55 -30.41 -6.86
CA LYS A 194 -1.61 -29.50 -8.00
C LYS A 194 -0.50 -28.46 -7.85
N LYS A 195 0.46 -28.60 -8.77
CA LYS A 195 1.71 -27.86 -8.93
C LYS A 195 1.55 -26.37 -8.62
N ASP A 196 2.47 -25.85 -7.81
CA ASP A 196 2.58 -24.43 -7.45
C ASP A 196 2.44 -23.52 -8.70
N PHE A 197 1.28 -22.89 -8.92
CA PHE A 197 0.99 -22.21 -10.19
C PHE A 197 2.03 -21.13 -10.56
N LEU A 198 2.42 -20.29 -9.60
CA LEU A 198 3.47 -19.28 -9.81
C LEU A 198 4.88 -19.88 -9.78
N LYS A 199 5.12 -20.89 -8.94
CA LYS A 199 6.44 -21.53 -8.82
C LYS A 199 6.80 -22.39 -10.02
N VAL A 200 5.84 -22.90 -10.80
CA VAL A 200 6.11 -23.52 -12.11
C VAL A 200 6.80 -22.53 -13.03
N ILE A 201 6.42 -21.26 -12.95
CA ILE A 201 6.96 -20.18 -13.79
C ILE A 201 8.28 -19.66 -13.20
N THR A 202 8.39 -19.49 -11.86
CA THR A 202 9.60 -18.92 -11.24
C THR A 202 10.74 -19.91 -10.99
N LYS A 203 10.45 -21.19 -10.69
CA LYS A 203 11.47 -22.21 -10.35
C LYS A 203 12.61 -22.37 -11.36
N PRO A 204 12.40 -22.34 -12.69
CA PRO A 204 13.48 -22.49 -13.65
C PRO A 204 14.59 -21.44 -13.47
N PHE A 205 14.21 -20.24 -13.03
CA PHE A 205 15.11 -19.15 -12.74
C PHE A 205 15.63 -19.20 -11.30
N THR A 206 14.74 -19.33 -10.31
CA THR A 206 15.15 -19.18 -8.90
C THR A 206 16.06 -20.31 -8.41
N LYS A 207 15.86 -21.55 -8.88
CA LYS A 207 16.72 -22.70 -8.55
C LYS A 207 18.15 -22.59 -9.07
N ARG A 208 18.41 -21.76 -10.10
CA ARG A 208 19.77 -21.51 -10.60
C ARG A 208 20.56 -20.62 -9.65
N ILE A 209 19.87 -19.81 -8.84
CA ILE A 209 20.51 -18.87 -7.92
C ILE A 209 20.65 -19.50 -6.52
N VAL A 210 19.58 -20.04 -5.96
CA VAL A 210 19.58 -20.59 -4.60
C VAL A 210 18.67 -21.81 -4.47
N GLN A 211 19.10 -22.80 -3.69
CA GLN A 211 18.28 -23.95 -3.34
C GLN A 211 18.37 -24.23 -1.84
N ILE A 212 17.24 -24.08 -1.15
CA ILE A 212 17.15 -24.30 0.30
C ILE A 212 16.72 -25.73 0.59
N ASP A 213 17.38 -26.36 1.56
CA ASP A 213 16.93 -27.64 2.11
C ASP A 213 15.77 -27.45 3.09
N LYS A 214 14.56 -27.74 2.61
CA LYS A 214 13.33 -27.72 3.42
C LYS A 214 13.43 -28.61 4.66
N LYS A 215 14.15 -29.72 4.59
CA LYS A 215 14.29 -30.67 5.70
C LYS A 215 15.25 -30.14 6.77
N GLY A 216 16.33 -29.46 6.36
CA GLY A 216 17.21 -28.72 7.27
C GLY A 216 16.45 -27.71 8.13
N ILE A 217 15.56 -26.91 7.53
CA ILE A 217 14.75 -25.93 8.28
C ILE A 217 13.86 -26.59 9.33
N GLN A 218 13.20 -27.72 9.00
CA GLN A 218 12.37 -28.46 9.96
C GLN A 218 13.18 -29.01 11.12
N LYS A 219 14.40 -29.49 10.86
CA LYS A 219 15.32 -29.97 11.90
C LYS A 219 15.76 -28.85 12.84
N VAL A 220 16.11 -27.69 12.31
CA VAL A 220 16.47 -26.52 13.14
C VAL A 220 15.28 -26.05 13.99
N ALA A 221 14.05 -26.08 13.45
CA ALA A 221 12.84 -25.79 14.23
C ALA A 221 12.59 -26.81 15.36
N GLN A 222 13.12 -28.03 15.25
CA GLN A 222 13.07 -29.09 16.25
C GLN A 222 14.31 -29.11 17.18
N ASN A 223 15.09 -28.02 17.22
CA ASN A 223 16.35 -27.91 17.98
C ASN A 223 17.43 -28.95 17.60
N GLN A 224 17.37 -29.50 16.38
CA GLN A 224 18.46 -30.31 15.84
C GLN A 224 19.45 -29.42 15.09
N ASP A 225 20.73 -29.63 15.35
CA ASP A 225 21.79 -28.86 14.69
C ASP A 225 21.95 -29.29 13.22
N VAL A 226 22.10 -28.31 12.34
CA VAL A 226 22.25 -28.55 10.89
C VAL A 226 23.35 -27.64 10.36
N ASP A 227 24.35 -28.26 9.71
CA ASP A 227 25.52 -27.56 9.19
C ASP A 227 25.13 -26.47 8.18
N THR A 228 24.33 -26.82 7.18
CA THR A 228 23.83 -25.88 6.17
C THR A 228 22.33 -26.04 5.87
N LEU A 229 21.66 -24.92 5.65
CA LEU A 229 20.30 -24.80 5.15
C LEU A 229 20.23 -24.81 3.62
N LEU A 230 21.37 -24.84 2.93
CA LEU A 230 21.44 -24.99 1.48
C LEU A 230 21.40 -26.46 1.07
N LYS A 231 20.80 -26.71 -0.08
CA LYS A 231 20.64 -28.06 -0.61
C LYS A 231 21.92 -28.49 -1.31
N THR A 232 22.70 -29.36 -0.68
CA THR A 232 23.91 -29.95 -1.28
C THR A 232 23.57 -31.08 -2.26
N CYS A 233 22.48 -31.84 -1.98
CA CYS A 233 22.11 -33.02 -2.77
C CYS A 233 20.73 -32.92 -3.43
N CYS A 234 20.68 -32.99 -4.77
CA CYS A 234 19.45 -32.85 -5.56
C CYS A 234 18.75 -34.18 -5.83
N LYS A 235 19.53 -35.26 -6.02
CA LYS A 235 19.00 -36.64 -6.06
C LYS A 235 19.78 -37.50 -5.10
N SER A 236 19.04 -38.14 -4.18
CA SER A 236 19.59 -39.08 -3.22
C SER A 236 18.93 -40.45 -3.41
N LYS A 237 19.71 -41.53 -3.37
CA LYS A 237 19.17 -42.88 -3.23
C LYS A 237 19.35 -43.32 -1.77
N THR A 238 18.28 -43.82 -1.18
CA THR A 238 18.33 -44.47 0.13
C THR A 238 18.54 -45.95 -0.13
N PHE A 239 19.66 -46.49 0.31
CA PHE A 239 19.84 -47.94 0.35
C PHE A 239 19.17 -48.47 1.61
N GLN A 240 18.25 -49.43 1.44
CA GLN A 240 17.61 -50.13 2.55
C GLN A 240 18.59 -51.13 3.18
N ASN A 241 18.29 -51.52 4.42
CA ASN A 241 19.11 -52.35 5.29
C ASN A 241 19.66 -53.59 4.56
N PHE A 242 20.98 -53.74 4.54
CA PHE A 242 21.62 -55.02 4.24
C PHE A 242 21.73 -55.81 5.55
N ASN A 243 21.13 -57.00 5.58
CA ASN A 243 21.39 -57.98 6.62
C ASN A 243 22.56 -58.84 6.11
N GLU A 244 23.77 -58.60 6.61
CA GLU A 244 24.88 -59.54 6.42
C GLU A 244 24.89 -60.54 7.58
N THR A 245 24.72 -61.81 7.27
CA THR A 245 24.97 -62.93 8.17
C THR A 245 26.40 -63.41 8.00
N PHE A 246 27.24 -63.20 9.01
CA PHE A 246 28.56 -63.83 9.08
C PHE A 246 28.42 -65.28 9.54
N VAL A 247 29.41 -66.12 9.17
CA VAL A 247 29.47 -67.56 9.49
C VAL A 247 29.35 -67.87 11.00
N ASN A 248 29.58 -66.87 11.86
CA ASN A 248 29.46 -66.98 13.33
C ASN A 248 28.09 -66.55 13.90
N GLY A 249 27.05 -66.36 13.08
CA GLY A 249 25.68 -66.18 13.56
C GLY A 249 25.33 -64.80 14.15
N THR A 250 26.27 -63.85 14.19
CA THR A 250 25.96 -62.45 14.53
C THR A 250 25.44 -61.71 13.31
N SER A 251 24.20 -61.22 13.39
CA SER A 251 23.60 -60.31 12.41
C SER A 251 23.76 -58.85 12.87
N TYR A 252 24.31 -58.01 12.01
CA TYR A 252 24.37 -56.57 12.24
C TYR A 252 23.52 -55.88 11.18
N THR A 253 22.59 -55.02 11.62
CA THR A 253 21.80 -54.16 10.71
C THR A 253 22.55 -52.86 10.51
N LEU A 254 23.15 -52.67 9.33
CA LEU A 254 23.73 -51.38 8.96
C LEU A 254 22.59 -50.36 8.77
N PRO A 255 22.65 -49.17 9.41
CA PRO A 255 21.61 -48.17 9.27
C PRO A 255 21.53 -47.68 7.82
N SER A 256 20.31 -47.43 7.34
CA SER A 256 20.05 -46.93 5.99
C SER A 256 20.91 -45.68 5.70
N LYS A 257 21.84 -45.80 4.76
CA LYS A 257 22.72 -44.70 4.35
C LYS A 257 22.15 -44.02 3.12
N LYS A 258 21.91 -42.72 3.22
CA LYS A 258 21.41 -41.90 2.12
C LYS A 258 22.60 -41.35 1.33
N ILE A 259 22.82 -41.87 0.14
CA ILE A 259 23.96 -41.48 -0.71
C ILE A 259 23.48 -40.42 -1.71
N CYS A 260 24.28 -39.36 -1.87
CA CYS A 260 24.02 -38.37 -2.89
C CYS A 260 24.46 -38.89 -4.26
N VAL A 261 23.51 -38.94 -5.20
CA VAL A 261 23.73 -39.42 -6.57
C VAL A 261 23.90 -38.26 -7.54
N GLN A 262 23.29 -37.12 -7.24
CA GLN A 262 23.44 -35.90 -8.03
C GLN A 262 23.44 -34.69 -7.10
N GLU A 263 24.54 -33.94 -7.15
CA GLU A 263 24.68 -32.66 -6.45
C GLU A 263 23.82 -31.58 -7.09
N CYS A 264 23.45 -30.57 -6.31
CA CYS A 264 22.73 -29.41 -6.83
C CYS A 264 23.70 -28.39 -7.41
N GLU A 265 23.39 -27.83 -8.59
CA GLU A 265 24.11 -26.68 -9.16
C GLU A 265 23.32 -25.39 -8.95
N TYR A 266 23.95 -24.40 -8.33
CA TYR A 266 23.46 -23.04 -8.13
C TYR A 266 24.64 -22.10 -7.83
N ILE A 267 24.46 -20.79 -8.00
CA ILE A 267 25.55 -19.78 -7.96
C ILE A 267 26.42 -19.86 -6.70
N PHE A 268 25.82 -20.13 -5.53
CA PHE A 268 26.50 -20.13 -4.24
C PHE A 268 27.04 -21.51 -3.80
N LYS A 269 27.05 -22.52 -4.68
CA LYS A 269 27.42 -23.89 -4.31
C LYS A 269 28.86 -24.02 -3.84
N ASP A 270 29.81 -23.42 -4.56
CA ASP A 270 31.25 -23.57 -4.32
C ASP A 270 31.85 -22.40 -3.53
N THR A 271 31.00 -21.60 -2.90
CA THR A 271 31.45 -20.46 -2.09
C THR A 271 31.74 -20.90 -0.66
N THR A 272 32.80 -20.36 -0.05
CA THR A 272 33.15 -20.58 1.36
C THR A 272 32.27 -19.78 2.35
N LEU A 273 31.25 -19.10 1.84
CA LEU A 273 30.37 -18.21 2.60
C LEU A 273 29.40 -19.02 3.48
N SER A 274 29.15 -18.53 4.69
CA SER A 274 28.14 -19.10 5.58
C SER A 274 26.72 -18.85 5.06
N ASP A 275 25.75 -19.67 5.51
CA ASP A 275 24.33 -19.50 5.17
C ASP A 275 23.82 -18.08 5.47
N SER A 276 24.28 -17.46 6.57
CA SER A 276 23.88 -16.11 6.95
C SER A 276 24.46 -15.04 6.02
N GLU A 277 25.70 -15.19 5.55
CA GLU A 277 26.29 -14.27 4.58
C GLU A 277 25.60 -14.38 3.22
N ILE A 278 25.34 -15.61 2.74
CA ILE A 278 24.60 -15.86 1.50
C ILE A 278 23.18 -15.30 1.62
N GLY A 279 22.52 -15.53 2.76
CA GLY A 279 21.21 -14.96 3.08
C GLY A 279 21.23 -13.43 3.08
N GLY A 280 22.28 -12.80 3.63
CA GLY A 280 22.45 -11.35 3.66
C GLY A 280 22.63 -10.74 2.27
N ILE A 281 23.51 -11.34 1.46
CA ILE A 281 23.72 -10.92 0.06
C ILE A 281 22.43 -11.06 -0.73
N LEU A 282 21.74 -12.20 -0.61
CA LEU A 282 20.48 -12.46 -1.29
C LEU A 282 19.37 -11.51 -0.83
N LEU A 283 19.33 -11.12 0.45
CA LEU A 283 18.39 -10.15 0.99
C LEU A 283 18.60 -8.77 0.34
N VAL A 284 19.83 -8.26 0.36
CA VAL A 284 20.15 -6.95 -0.22
C VAL A 284 19.88 -6.95 -1.73
N ALA A 285 20.34 -7.99 -2.44
CA ALA A 285 20.13 -8.11 -3.88
C ALA A 285 18.64 -8.21 -4.25
N SER A 286 17.85 -8.99 -3.50
CA SER A 286 16.41 -9.12 -3.73
C SER A 286 15.66 -7.83 -3.43
N LEU A 287 16.02 -7.09 -2.38
CA LEU A 287 15.42 -5.77 -2.09
C LEU A 287 15.74 -4.74 -3.17
N ILE A 288 16.99 -4.69 -3.65
CA ILE A 288 17.38 -3.79 -4.75
C ILE A 288 16.61 -4.17 -6.03
N LEU A 289 16.58 -5.45 -6.38
CA LEU A 289 15.83 -5.94 -7.55
C LEU A 289 14.35 -5.62 -7.43
N LEU A 290 13.75 -5.84 -6.26
CA LEU A 290 12.35 -5.55 -5.99
C LEU A 290 12.06 -4.05 -6.18
N CYS A 291 12.85 -3.17 -5.55
CA CYS A 291 12.71 -1.72 -5.69
C CYS A 291 12.91 -1.25 -7.13
N PHE A 292 13.90 -1.80 -7.84
CA PHE A 292 14.16 -1.48 -9.25
C PHE A 292 13.01 -1.94 -10.15
N CYS A 293 12.53 -3.17 -10.02
CA CYS A 293 11.39 -3.69 -10.77
C CYS A 293 10.17 -2.82 -10.53
N LEU A 294 9.89 -2.46 -9.27
CA LEU A 294 8.77 -1.58 -8.95
C LEU A 294 8.93 -0.20 -9.59
N PHE A 295 10.10 0.43 -9.50
CA PHE A 295 10.38 1.72 -10.12
C PHE A 295 10.17 1.69 -11.65
N VAL A 296 10.64 0.64 -12.33
CA VAL A 296 10.47 0.51 -13.79
C VAL A 296 9.02 0.23 -14.15
N ILE A 297 8.34 -0.65 -13.42
CA ILE A 297 6.89 -0.89 -13.55
C ILE A 297 6.14 0.45 -13.42
N VAL A 298 6.50 1.25 -12.41
CA VAL A 298 5.92 2.57 -12.18
C VAL A 298 6.09 3.48 -13.39
N LYS A 299 7.31 3.59 -13.90
CA LYS A 299 7.63 4.47 -15.04
C LYS A 299 6.95 4.02 -16.32
N LEU A 300 6.97 2.72 -16.62
CA LEU A 300 6.33 2.16 -17.80
C LEU A 300 4.83 2.42 -17.77
N LEU A 301 4.22 2.17 -16.62
CA LEU A 301 2.79 2.34 -16.49
C LEU A 301 2.39 3.81 -16.48
N ASN A 302 3.15 4.68 -15.82
CA ASN A 302 2.91 6.12 -15.89
C ASN A 302 3.03 6.61 -17.36
N SER A 303 4.01 6.09 -18.12
CA SER A 303 4.12 6.38 -19.55
C SER A 303 2.94 5.87 -20.38
N ILE A 304 2.34 4.72 -20.00
CA ILE A 304 1.12 4.19 -20.62
C ILE A 304 -0.10 5.07 -20.26
N LEU A 305 -0.20 5.50 -19.01
CA LEU A 305 -1.34 6.26 -18.47
C LEU A 305 -1.33 7.74 -18.88
N GLN A 306 -0.16 8.35 -19.08
CA GLN A 306 -0.03 9.78 -19.41
C GLN A 306 -0.44 10.14 -20.85
N GLY A 307 -0.73 9.16 -21.72
CA GLY A 307 -1.16 9.36 -23.12
C GLY A 307 -2.69 9.41 -23.30
N ASN A 308 -3.20 8.75 -24.36
CA ASN A 308 -4.64 8.67 -24.68
C ASN A 308 -5.50 8.17 -23.50
N MET A 309 -4.91 7.42 -22.57
CA MET A 309 -5.57 6.98 -21.35
C MET A 309 -6.00 8.14 -20.46
N ARG A 310 -5.32 9.30 -20.46
CA ARG A 310 -5.81 10.51 -19.76
C ARG A 310 -7.20 10.93 -20.26
N LYS A 311 -7.47 10.83 -21.57
CA LYS A 311 -8.78 11.16 -22.16
C LYS A 311 -9.82 10.09 -21.82
N VAL A 312 -9.44 8.82 -21.86
CA VAL A 312 -10.31 7.68 -21.49
C VAL A 312 -10.65 7.72 -19.99
N ILE A 313 -9.66 7.89 -19.14
CA ILE A 313 -9.77 8.12 -17.70
C ILE A 313 -10.67 9.32 -17.44
N LYS A 314 -10.47 10.47 -18.11
CA LYS A 314 -11.36 11.63 -17.97
C LYS A 314 -12.80 11.30 -18.38
N ARG A 315 -13.01 10.50 -19.42
CA ARG A 315 -14.33 10.08 -19.90
C ARG A 315 -15.04 9.12 -18.94
N PHE A 316 -14.30 8.20 -18.31
CA PHE A 316 -14.84 7.25 -17.33
C PHE A 316 -14.97 7.84 -15.91
N ILE A 317 -14.04 8.70 -15.49
CA ILE A 317 -14.05 9.34 -14.17
C ILE A 317 -15.16 10.40 -14.08
N ASN A 318 -15.39 11.15 -15.16
CA ASN A 318 -16.45 12.16 -15.21
C ASN A 318 -17.78 11.59 -15.74
N TYR A 319 -17.88 10.26 -15.89
CA TYR A 319 -19.14 9.63 -16.27
C TYR A 319 -20.09 9.65 -15.06
N GLU A 320 -21.18 10.38 -15.17
CA GLU A 320 -22.23 10.40 -14.16
C GLU A 320 -23.46 9.68 -14.70
N PHE A 321 -24.00 8.74 -13.92
CA PHE A 321 -25.27 8.11 -14.27
C PHE A 321 -26.37 9.16 -14.08
N PRO A 322 -27.23 9.38 -15.08
CA PRO A 322 -28.32 10.34 -14.96
C PRO A 322 -29.39 9.87 -13.95
N GLY A 323 -30.04 10.83 -13.29
CA GLY A 323 -31.19 10.59 -12.41
C GLY A 323 -30.85 9.89 -11.08
N ARG A 324 -31.78 9.07 -10.56
CA ARG A 324 -31.64 8.37 -9.27
C ARG A 324 -30.47 7.36 -9.24
N CYS A 325 -29.93 6.99 -10.41
CA CYS A 325 -28.77 6.11 -10.55
C CYS A 325 -27.42 6.80 -10.24
N GLY A 326 -27.38 8.12 -10.04
CA GLY A 326 -26.15 8.85 -9.70
C GLY A 326 -25.45 8.35 -8.43
N TYR A 327 -26.19 7.69 -7.52
CA TYR A 327 -25.62 7.01 -6.36
C TYR A 327 -24.62 5.90 -6.74
N PHE A 328 -24.85 5.20 -7.85
CA PHE A 328 -23.99 4.10 -8.31
C PHE A 328 -22.68 4.58 -8.95
N THR A 329 -22.59 5.84 -9.38
CA THR A 329 -21.35 6.37 -9.98
C THR A 329 -20.16 6.25 -9.03
N GLY A 330 -20.40 6.42 -7.74
CA GLY A 330 -19.38 6.23 -6.72
C GLY A 330 -18.82 4.81 -6.63
N TYR A 331 -19.68 3.81 -6.76
CA TYR A 331 -19.29 2.40 -6.75
C TYR A 331 -18.60 1.99 -8.05
N LEU A 332 -19.03 2.53 -9.19
CA LEU A 332 -18.30 2.37 -10.45
C LEU A 332 -16.87 2.92 -10.32
N ALA A 333 -16.70 4.09 -9.68
CA ALA A 333 -15.38 4.64 -9.41
C ALA A 333 -14.53 3.75 -8.49
N ILE A 334 -15.11 3.09 -7.48
CA ILE A 334 -14.40 2.09 -6.67
C ILE A 334 -13.91 0.93 -7.56
N ILE A 335 -14.77 0.38 -8.42
CA ILE A 335 -14.38 -0.73 -9.30
C ILE A 335 -13.28 -0.29 -10.27
N VAL A 336 -13.39 0.89 -10.86
CA VAL A 336 -12.37 1.46 -11.75
C VAL A 336 -11.04 1.66 -11.02
N GLY A 337 -11.05 2.24 -9.82
CA GLY A 337 -9.86 2.44 -9.00
C GLY A 337 -9.20 1.11 -8.63
N CYS A 338 -9.99 0.10 -8.29
CA CYS A 338 -9.54 -1.26 -8.02
C CYS A 338 -8.89 -1.90 -9.26
N GLY A 339 -9.61 -1.96 -10.38
CA GLY A 339 -9.11 -2.54 -11.62
C GLY A 339 -7.85 -1.85 -12.12
N LEU A 340 -7.84 -0.51 -12.14
CA LEU A 340 -6.64 0.24 -12.50
C LEU A 340 -5.49 -0.09 -11.56
N THR A 341 -5.71 -0.16 -10.25
CA THR A 341 -4.62 -0.45 -9.31
C THR A 341 -4.13 -1.90 -9.40
N ILE A 342 -4.98 -2.88 -9.71
CA ILE A 342 -4.55 -4.26 -10.00
C ILE A 342 -3.64 -4.29 -11.23
N LEU A 343 -3.99 -3.54 -12.28
CA LEU A 343 -3.16 -3.41 -13.47
C LEU A 343 -1.85 -2.66 -13.16
N VAL A 344 -1.92 -1.62 -12.33
CA VAL A 344 -0.79 -0.78 -11.95
C VAL A 344 0.15 -1.45 -10.95
N GLN A 345 -0.39 -2.34 -10.11
CA GLN A 345 0.23 -2.95 -8.93
C GLN A 345 0.70 -1.93 -7.85
N SER A 346 0.30 -0.67 -7.97
CA SER A 346 0.69 0.38 -7.02
C SER A 346 -0.38 1.45 -6.88
N SER A 347 -0.94 1.55 -5.67
CA SER A 347 -1.87 2.63 -5.31
C SER A 347 -1.20 3.98 -5.19
N SER A 348 0.08 4.05 -4.81
CA SER A 348 0.79 5.33 -4.65
C SER A 348 0.96 6.03 -6.01
N ILE A 349 1.24 5.31 -7.10
CA ILE A 349 1.28 5.90 -8.45
C ILE A 349 -0.10 6.39 -8.86
N PHE A 350 -1.11 5.53 -8.70
CA PHE A 350 -2.47 5.83 -9.12
C PHE A 350 -2.96 7.10 -8.42
N THR A 351 -2.86 7.12 -7.09
CA THR A 351 -3.30 8.26 -6.27
C THR A 351 -2.46 9.51 -6.51
N SER A 352 -1.13 9.38 -6.65
CA SER A 352 -0.24 10.49 -6.99
C SER A 352 -0.48 11.07 -8.38
N THR A 353 -0.97 10.27 -9.33
CA THR A 353 -1.33 10.78 -10.66
C THR A 353 -2.64 11.57 -10.61
N MET A 354 -3.56 11.17 -9.74
CA MET A 354 -4.85 11.85 -9.57
C MET A 354 -4.73 13.16 -8.78
N THR A 355 -3.82 13.24 -7.82
CA THR A 355 -3.65 14.45 -6.97
C THR A 355 -3.40 15.72 -7.77
N PRO A 356 -2.50 15.77 -8.77
CA PRO A 356 -2.37 16.92 -9.65
C PRO A 356 -3.64 17.28 -10.39
N LEU A 357 -4.42 16.28 -10.83
CA LEU A 357 -5.70 16.48 -11.54
C LEU A 357 -6.77 17.07 -10.62
N VAL A 358 -6.78 16.69 -9.34
CA VAL A 358 -7.60 17.33 -8.31
C VAL A 358 -7.11 18.76 -8.06
N GLY A 359 -5.80 18.94 -7.99
CA GLY A 359 -5.14 20.24 -7.88
C GLY A 359 -5.58 21.21 -8.95
N VAL A 360 -5.52 20.84 -10.23
CA VAL A 360 -5.98 21.68 -11.34
C VAL A 360 -7.51 21.76 -11.49
N GLY A 361 -8.27 20.98 -10.71
CA GLY A 361 -9.74 20.97 -10.75
C GLY A 361 -10.35 20.14 -11.88
N VAL A 362 -9.57 19.30 -12.54
CA VAL A 362 -10.07 18.37 -13.58
C VAL A 362 -10.88 17.22 -12.97
N VAL A 363 -10.55 16.82 -11.74
CA VAL A 363 -11.23 15.78 -10.97
C VAL A 363 -11.65 16.37 -9.62
N SER A 364 -12.90 16.20 -9.21
CA SER A 364 -13.34 16.65 -7.89
C SER A 364 -12.82 15.74 -6.78
N LEU A 365 -12.71 16.26 -5.56
CA LEU A 365 -12.31 15.47 -4.39
C LEU A 365 -13.30 14.33 -4.11
N GLU A 366 -14.59 14.59 -4.36
CA GLU A 366 -15.71 13.66 -4.21
C GLU A 366 -15.63 12.48 -5.18
N ARG A 367 -15.00 12.67 -6.35
CA ARG A 367 -14.69 11.58 -7.29
C ARG A 367 -13.36 10.90 -7.00
N MET A 368 -12.36 11.64 -6.56
CA MET A 368 -11.07 11.08 -6.12
C MET A 368 -11.23 10.11 -4.95
N TYR A 369 -12.12 10.40 -4.01
CA TYR A 369 -12.32 9.56 -2.82
C TYR A 369 -12.69 8.10 -3.17
N PRO A 370 -13.79 7.79 -3.87
CA PRO A 370 -14.09 6.40 -4.25
C PRO A 370 -13.04 5.74 -5.14
N LEU A 371 -12.38 6.48 -6.03
CA LEU A 371 -11.27 5.94 -6.84
C LEU A 371 -10.12 5.46 -5.94
N THR A 372 -9.81 6.23 -4.90
CA THR A 372 -8.79 5.90 -3.90
C THR A 372 -9.19 4.67 -3.08
N LEU A 373 -10.45 4.58 -2.65
CA LEU A 373 -10.96 3.38 -1.96
C LEU A 373 -10.81 2.12 -2.82
N GLY A 374 -11.16 2.23 -4.10
CA GLY A 374 -10.89 1.18 -5.09
C GLY A 374 -9.42 0.81 -5.15
N SER A 375 -8.53 1.82 -5.19
CA SER A 375 -7.09 1.63 -5.24
C SER A 375 -6.54 0.82 -4.05
N ASN A 376 -7.11 1.03 -2.87
CA ASN A 376 -6.72 0.29 -1.67
C ASN A 376 -7.09 -1.19 -1.76
N ILE A 377 -8.29 -1.51 -2.29
CA ILE A 377 -8.66 -2.90 -2.62
C ILE A 377 -7.68 -3.46 -3.65
N GLY A 378 -7.42 -2.73 -4.74
CA GLY A 378 -6.56 -3.24 -5.82
C GLY A 378 -5.14 -3.58 -5.33
N THR A 379 -4.59 -2.78 -4.43
CA THR A 379 -3.25 -2.98 -3.84
C THR A 379 -3.14 -4.30 -3.08
N THR A 380 -4.20 -4.81 -2.47
CA THR A 380 -4.14 -6.06 -1.69
C THR A 380 -3.86 -7.28 -2.57
N THR A 381 -4.09 -7.18 -3.88
CA THR A 381 -3.72 -8.21 -4.88
C THR A 381 -2.22 -8.51 -4.84
N THR A 382 -1.38 -7.53 -4.54
CA THR A 382 0.08 -7.74 -4.42
C THR A 382 0.43 -8.71 -3.30
N GLY A 383 -0.21 -8.58 -2.14
CA GLY A 383 -0.04 -9.50 -1.02
C GLY A 383 -0.55 -10.91 -1.34
N ILE A 384 -1.65 -11.01 -2.09
CA ILE A 384 -2.18 -12.29 -2.56
C ILE A 384 -1.17 -12.96 -3.51
N LEU A 385 -0.62 -12.22 -4.48
CA LEU A 385 0.42 -12.72 -5.38
C LEU A 385 1.69 -13.15 -4.62
N ALA A 386 2.10 -12.38 -3.60
CA ALA A 386 3.23 -12.73 -2.74
C ALA A 386 2.99 -14.02 -1.94
N ALA A 387 1.76 -14.24 -1.47
CA ALA A 387 1.35 -15.46 -0.80
C ALA A 387 1.35 -16.66 -1.78
N LEU A 388 0.77 -16.48 -2.98
CA LEU A 388 0.73 -17.50 -4.03
C LEU A 388 2.12 -17.85 -4.59
N ALA A 389 3.12 -16.98 -4.39
CA ALA A 389 4.50 -17.25 -4.75
C ALA A 389 5.23 -18.14 -3.72
N GLN A 390 4.66 -18.33 -2.51
CA GLN A 390 5.22 -19.24 -1.51
C GLN A 390 5.03 -20.71 -1.90
N ASP A 391 5.76 -21.60 -1.23
CA ASP A 391 5.59 -23.04 -1.42
C ASP A 391 4.20 -23.50 -0.99
N ALA A 392 3.58 -24.42 -1.74
CA ALA A 392 2.24 -24.92 -1.44
C ALA A 392 2.07 -25.38 0.01
N ASP A 393 3.08 -26.01 0.61
CA ASP A 393 3.04 -26.48 2.01
C ASP A 393 2.97 -25.34 3.03
N LYS A 394 3.39 -24.13 2.66
CA LYS A 394 3.54 -22.96 3.54
C LYS A 394 2.65 -21.79 3.13
N MET A 395 1.81 -21.95 2.12
CA MET A 395 1.01 -20.88 1.54
C MET A 395 -0.16 -20.46 2.44
N ARG A 396 -0.66 -21.33 3.32
CA ARG A 396 -1.83 -21.06 4.19
C ARG A 396 -1.71 -19.76 4.98
N ASN A 397 -0.67 -19.63 5.82
CA ASN A 397 -0.50 -18.46 6.70
C ASN A 397 -0.21 -17.15 5.93
N PRO A 398 0.66 -17.13 4.90
CA PRO A 398 0.83 -15.99 3.99
C PRO A 398 -0.47 -15.53 3.33
N LEU A 399 -1.27 -16.49 2.86
CA LEU A 399 -2.54 -16.19 2.19
C LEU A 399 -3.56 -15.63 3.17
N GLN A 400 -3.58 -16.14 4.41
CA GLN A 400 -4.40 -15.57 5.49
C GLN A 400 -4.04 -14.11 5.76
N VAL A 401 -2.76 -13.76 5.83
CA VAL A 401 -2.31 -12.36 5.99
C VAL A 401 -2.72 -11.49 4.80
N ALA A 402 -2.60 -12.01 3.58
CA ALA A 402 -3.06 -11.31 2.39
C ALA A 402 -4.58 -11.05 2.42
N PHE A 403 -5.38 -12.01 2.87
CA PHE A 403 -6.82 -11.83 3.06
C PHE A 403 -7.16 -10.89 4.23
N CYS A 404 -6.39 -10.91 5.32
CA CYS A 404 -6.53 -9.90 6.37
C CYS A 404 -6.38 -8.49 5.79
N HIS A 405 -5.41 -8.27 4.89
CA HIS A 405 -5.24 -7.00 4.20
C HIS A 405 -6.47 -6.62 3.36
N LEU A 406 -6.98 -7.57 2.58
CA LEU A 406 -8.17 -7.38 1.75
C LEU A 406 -9.40 -7.02 2.60
N PHE A 407 -9.69 -7.82 3.63
CA PHE A 407 -10.84 -7.63 4.50
C PHE A 407 -10.74 -6.38 5.37
N PHE A 408 -9.53 -5.99 5.78
CA PHE A 408 -9.31 -4.70 6.45
C PHE A 408 -9.78 -3.53 5.57
N ASN A 409 -9.35 -3.49 4.31
CA ASN A 409 -9.73 -2.43 3.37
C ASN A 409 -11.22 -2.49 3.02
N LEU A 410 -11.76 -3.69 2.77
CA LEU A 410 -13.17 -3.87 2.45
C LEU A 410 -14.07 -3.44 3.62
N SER A 411 -13.71 -3.82 4.85
CA SER A 411 -14.46 -3.45 6.05
C SER A 411 -14.43 -1.94 6.30
N GLY A 412 -13.29 -1.27 6.06
CA GLY A 412 -13.19 0.18 6.09
C GLY A 412 -14.11 0.86 5.08
N ILE A 413 -14.16 0.35 3.85
CA ILE A 413 -15.05 0.88 2.80
C ILE A 413 -16.50 0.70 3.21
N LEU A 414 -16.88 -0.49 3.67
CA LEU A 414 -18.24 -0.78 4.14
C LEU A 414 -18.67 0.14 5.30
N LEU A 415 -17.73 0.54 6.16
CA LEU A 415 -18.00 1.45 7.26
C LEU A 415 -18.14 2.92 6.82
N PHE A 416 -17.24 3.42 5.98
CA PHE A 416 -17.14 4.86 5.70
C PHE A 416 -17.73 5.33 4.37
N TYR A 417 -18.12 4.43 3.47
CA TYR A 417 -18.55 4.80 2.11
C TYR A 417 -20.05 4.70 1.82
N PRO A 418 -20.77 3.60 2.16
CA PRO A 418 -22.16 3.42 1.74
C PRO A 418 -23.08 4.51 2.23
N ILE A 419 -22.91 4.91 3.49
CA ILE A 419 -23.76 5.88 4.16
C ILE A 419 -23.17 7.29 3.96
N PRO A 420 -23.85 8.23 3.27
CA PRO A 420 -23.29 9.54 2.93
C PRO A 420 -22.77 10.35 4.11
N PHE A 421 -23.45 10.29 5.27
CA PHE A 421 -23.02 11.03 6.46
C PHE A 421 -21.76 10.45 7.13
N LEU A 422 -21.41 9.18 6.86
CA LEU A 422 -20.20 8.54 7.37
C LEU A 422 -18.96 8.81 6.52
N ARG A 423 -19.09 9.54 5.40
CA ARG A 423 -17.98 9.92 4.51
C ARG A 423 -17.08 11.02 5.09
N PHE A 424 -16.77 10.93 6.39
CA PHE A 424 -15.92 11.84 7.15
C PHE A 424 -14.51 12.08 6.59
N PRO A 425 -13.87 11.15 5.83
CA PRO A 425 -12.58 11.45 5.21
C PRO A 425 -12.59 12.68 4.30
N ILE A 426 -13.69 12.95 3.60
CA ILE A 426 -13.81 14.10 2.68
C ILE A 426 -13.73 15.45 3.44
N PRO A 427 -14.59 15.75 4.44
CA PRO A 427 -14.52 17.02 5.15
C PRO A 427 -13.21 17.20 5.93
N LEU A 428 -12.61 16.13 6.49
CA LEU A 428 -11.29 16.22 7.13
C LEU A 428 -10.21 16.61 6.12
N ALA A 429 -10.20 16.00 4.94
CA ALA A 429 -9.25 16.33 3.89
C ALA A 429 -9.44 17.77 3.37
N LYS A 430 -10.69 18.24 3.20
CA LYS A 430 -10.98 19.65 2.86
C LYS A 430 -10.45 20.62 3.92
N PHE A 431 -10.57 20.26 5.20
CA PHE A 431 -10.03 21.05 6.30
C PHE A 431 -8.50 21.16 6.22
N LEU A 432 -7.79 20.05 6.05
CA LEU A 432 -6.33 20.03 5.89
C LEU A 432 -5.89 20.82 4.64
N GLY A 433 -6.60 20.68 3.53
CA GLY A 433 -6.36 21.46 2.32
C GLY A 433 -6.53 22.97 2.56
N LYS A 434 -7.59 23.39 3.26
CA LYS A 434 -7.80 24.81 3.61
C LYS A 434 -6.65 25.35 4.47
N GLU A 435 -6.21 24.59 5.47
CA GLU A 435 -5.13 25.02 6.36
C GLU A 435 -3.79 25.18 5.62
N THR A 436 -3.43 24.21 4.76
CA THR A 436 -2.21 24.31 3.93
C THR A 436 -2.21 25.46 2.93
N SER A 437 -3.39 25.83 2.43
CA SER A 437 -3.52 26.99 1.54
C SER A 437 -3.30 28.31 2.28
N LYS A 438 -3.56 28.36 3.59
CA LYS A 438 -3.28 29.49 4.47
C LYS A 438 -1.80 29.52 4.87
N TYR A 439 -1.31 28.40 5.40
CA TYR A 439 0.06 28.24 5.91
C TYR A 439 0.81 27.17 5.10
N ARG A 440 1.62 27.57 4.12
CA ARG A 440 2.29 26.63 3.20
C ARG A 440 3.22 25.64 3.91
N TRP A 441 3.92 26.09 4.95
CA TRP A 441 4.81 25.25 5.77
C TRP A 441 4.06 24.15 6.54
N PHE A 442 2.74 24.28 6.72
CA PHE A 442 1.91 23.27 7.39
C PHE A 442 1.98 21.92 6.67
N ALA A 443 2.11 21.89 5.34
CA ALA A 443 2.20 20.64 4.60
C ALA A 443 3.48 19.83 4.95
N ILE A 444 4.61 20.53 5.09
CA ILE A 444 5.87 19.90 5.51
C ILE A 444 5.78 19.43 6.96
N MET A 445 5.26 20.29 7.84
CA MET A 445 5.01 19.92 9.24
C MET A 445 4.10 18.69 9.32
N TYR A 446 3.00 18.66 8.58
CA TYR A 446 2.07 17.54 8.53
C TYR A 446 2.78 16.26 8.12
N LEU A 447 3.58 16.29 7.05
CA LEU A 447 4.30 15.12 6.56
C LEU A 447 5.28 14.59 7.63
N VAL A 448 6.12 15.46 8.19
CA VAL A 448 7.12 15.08 9.20
C VAL A 448 6.44 14.58 10.47
N CYS A 449 5.41 15.29 10.96
CA CYS A 449 4.72 14.93 12.17
C CYS A 449 3.93 13.64 12.02
N MET A 450 3.14 13.49 10.95
CA MET A 450 2.20 12.38 10.81
C MET A 450 2.87 11.06 10.42
N PHE A 451 3.94 11.11 9.61
CA PHE A 451 4.56 9.90 9.06
C PHE A 451 5.93 9.56 9.63
N PHE A 452 6.56 10.46 10.38
CA PHE A 452 7.85 10.19 11.05
C PHE A 452 7.73 10.35 12.57
N LEU A 453 7.46 11.57 13.05
CA LEU A 453 7.51 11.85 14.49
C LEU A 453 6.43 11.09 15.27
N PHE A 454 5.18 11.15 14.82
CA PHE A 454 4.06 10.47 15.48
C PHE A 454 4.29 8.95 15.53
N PRO A 455 4.63 8.26 14.42
CA PRO A 455 4.90 6.84 14.47
C PRO A 455 6.09 6.48 15.37
N LEU A 456 7.17 7.26 15.35
CA LEU A 456 8.33 7.04 16.22
C LEU A 456 8.01 7.22 17.70
N VAL A 457 7.25 8.27 18.05
CA VAL A 457 6.84 8.53 19.43
C VAL A 457 5.90 7.43 19.93
N VAL A 458 4.89 7.05 19.14
CA VAL A 458 3.97 5.97 19.51
C VAL A 458 4.72 4.64 19.60
N PHE A 459 5.66 4.37 18.70
CA PHE A 459 6.54 3.20 18.79
C PHE A 459 7.35 3.22 20.10
N ALA A 460 8.05 4.31 20.40
CA ALA A 460 8.84 4.44 21.63
C ALA A 460 7.99 4.30 22.91
N LEU A 461 6.79 4.89 22.94
CA LEU A 461 5.84 4.74 24.04
C LEU A 461 5.33 3.31 24.17
N SER A 462 5.07 2.64 23.04
CA SER A 462 4.62 1.24 23.03
C SER A 462 5.70 0.28 23.57
N MET A 463 6.98 0.63 23.39
CA MET A 463 8.13 -0.10 23.95
C MET A 463 8.29 0.10 25.46
N ALA A 464 7.87 1.25 25.99
CA ALA A 464 7.87 1.52 27.43
C ALA A 464 6.76 0.78 28.21
N GLY A 465 5.93 0.00 27.51
CA GLY A 465 4.87 -0.82 28.09
C GLY A 465 3.48 -0.18 27.97
N TRP A 466 2.46 -1.04 27.92
CA TRP A 466 1.09 -0.62 27.61
C TRP A 466 0.52 0.40 28.62
N LYS A 467 0.91 0.33 29.90
CA LYS A 467 0.48 1.27 30.95
C LYS A 467 0.98 2.70 30.69
N VAL A 468 2.24 2.85 30.28
CA VAL A 468 2.85 4.15 29.96
C VAL A 468 2.18 4.73 28.72
N MET A 469 2.05 3.90 27.69
CA MET A 469 1.36 4.27 26.45
C MET A 469 -0.08 4.72 26.71
N ALA A 470 -0.85 3.96 27.49
CA ALA A 470 -2.22 4.33 27.87
C ALA A 470 -2.25 5.62 28.68
N GLY A 471 -1.35 5.79 29.66
CA GLY A 471 -1.24 6.98 30.49
C GLY A 471 -0.95 8.27 29.70
N VAL A 472 -0.26 8.18 28.56
CA VAL A 472 0.01 9.34 27.69
C VAL A 472 -1.07 9.52 26.62
N LEU A 473 -1.45 8.45 25.92
CA LEU A 473 -2.35 8.55 24.77
C LEU A 473 -3.81 8.75 25.17
N ILE A 474 -4.29 8.17 26.28
CA ILE A 474 -5.70 8.31 26.70
C ILE A 474 -6.02 9.77 27.06
N PRO A 475 -5.22 10.50 27.86
CA PRO A 475 -5.47 11.92 28.11
C PRO A 475 -5.51 12.76 26.84
N ILE A 476 -4.56 12.56 25.91
CA ILE A 476 -4.52 13.27 24.63
C ILE A 476 -5.76 12.97 23.80
N ALA A 477 -6.13 11.69 23.65
CA ALA A 477 -7.30 11.28 22.91
C ALA A 477 -8.60 11.82 23.55
N SER A 478 -8.71 11.77 24.88
CA SER A 478 -9.87 12.31 25.60
C SER A 478 -10.02 13.81 25.40
N LEU A 479 -8.91 14.57 25.43
CA LEU A 479 -8.90 16.00 25.15
C LEU A 479 -9.36 16.28 23.71
N LEU A 480 -8.84 15.54 22.72
CA LEU A 480 -9.26 15.69 21.31
C LEU A 480 -10.75 15.41 21.13
N VAL A 481 -11.26 14.34 21.75
CA VAL A 481 -12.69 13.99 21.73
C VAL A 481 -13.53 15.10 22.38
N ILE A 482 -13.10 15.63 23.53
CA ILE A 482 -13.77 16.76 24.20
C ILE A 482 -13.80 17.99 23.29
N VAL A 483 -12.67 18.34 22.66
CA VAL A 483 -12.60 19.48 21.72
C VAL A 483 -13.54 19.28 20.53
N VAL A 484 -13.59 18.08 19.97
CA VAL A 484 -14.52 17.74 18.87
C VAL A 484 -15.97 17.85 19.32
N ILE A 485 -16.33 17.31 20.48
CA ILE A 485 -17.69 17.40 21.05
C ILE A 485 -18.08 18.88 21.29
N ILE A 486 -17.19 19.67 21.88
CA ILE A 486 -17.41 21.10 22.09
C ILE A 486 -17.63 21.79 20.74
N LYS A 487 -16.80 21.53 19.73
CA LYS A 487 -16.91 22.13 18.40
C LYS A 487 -18.23 21.76 17.70
N ILE A 488 -18.64 20.50 17.79
CA ILE A 488 -19.95 20.04 17.29
C ILE A 488 -21.09 20.77 18.03
N THR A 489 -20.97 20.92 19.34
CA THR A 489 -21.99 21.57 20.17
C THR A 489 -22.05 23.08 19.93
N GLN A 490 -20.91 23.75 19.72
CA GLN A 490 -20.82 25.16 19.31
C GLN A 490 -21.60 25.43 18.02
N VAL A 491 -21.53 24.51 17.05
CA VAL A 491 -22.22 24.65 15.75
C VAL A 491 -23.70 24.27 15.84
N LYS A 492 -24.04 23.16 16.51
CA LYS A 492 -25.42 22.64 16.51
C LYS A 492 -26.33 23.29 17.56
N LYS A 493 -25.83 23.52 18.79
CA LYS A 493 -26.61 24.06 19.93
C LYS A 493 -25.69 24.85 20.88
N PRO A 494 -25.26 26.06 20.50
CA PRO A 494 -24.34 26.87 21.30
C PRO A 494 -24.87 27.25 22.69
N SER A 495 -26.19 27.31 22.87
CA SER A 495 -26.84 27.65 24.14
C SER A 495 -26.61 26.63 25.27
N ILE A 496 -26.22 25.40 24.95
CA ILE A 496 -25.92 24.35 25.94
C ILE A 496 -24.54 24.55 26.57
N LEU A 497 -23.63 25.24 25.87
CA LEU A 497 -22.27 25.45 26.35
C LEU A 497 -22.17 26.69 27.26
N PRO A 498 -21.37 26.64 28.34
CA PRO A 498 -21.01 27.83 29.10
C PRO A 498 -20.42 28.91 28.18
N THR A 499 -20.64 30.19 28.48
CA THR A 499 -20.19 31.33 27.65
C THR A 499 -18.70 31.28 27.29
N LYS A 500 -17.83 30.74 28.16
CA LYS A 500 -16.41 30.53 27.87
C LYS A 500 -16.14 29.44 26.82
N LEU A 501 -16.97 28.40 26.74
CA LEU A 501 -16.81 27.31 25.77
C LEU A 501 -17.61 27.52 24.48
N GLN A 502 -18.40 28.58 24.38
CA GLN A 502 -19.10 28.94 23.13
C GLN A 502 -18.14 29.44 22.05
N ASN A 503 -17.00 30.01 22.45
CA ASN A 503 -15.96 30.44 21.53
C ASN A 503 -14.57 30.28 22.17
N TRP A 504 -13.56 30.01 21.36
CA TRP A 504 -12.19 29.80 21.83
C TRP A 504 -11.41 31.12 22.03
N LYS A 505 -12.07 32.27 22.17
CA LYS A 505 -11.40 33.58 22.28
C LYS A 505 -10.62 33.74 23.59
N TRP A 506 -10.99 32.99 24.62
CA TRP A 506 -10.29 33.00 25.91
C TRP A 506 -8.92 32.29 25.85
N LEU A 507 -8.70 31.40 24.88
CA LEU A 507 -7.41 30.74 24.69
C LEU A 507 -6.38 31.71 24.09
N PRO A 508 -5.09 31.57 24.46
CA PRO A 508 -3.99 32.29 23.83
C PRO A 508 -3.98 32.11 22.31
N ILE A 509 -3.45 33.11 21.59
CA ILE A 509 -3.41 33.11 20.11
C ILE A 509 -2.73 31.85 19.57
N CYS A 510 -1.65 31.38 20.21
CA CYS A 510 -0.92 30.17 19.82
C CYS A 510 -1.77 28.88 19.90
N CYS A 511 -2.83 28.86 20.70
CA CYS A 511 -3.71 27.69 20.85
C CYS A 511 -4.91 27.74 19.89
N ARG A 512 -5.15 28.87 19.20
CA ARG A 512 -6.31 29.08 18.31
C ARG A 512 -5.93 29.44 16.87
N SER A 513 -4.70 29.84 16.61
CA SER A 513 -4.19 30.23 15.30
C SER A 513 -2.71 29.90 15.16
N LEU A 514 -2.31 29.42 13.97
CA LEU A 514 -0.91 29.22 13.61
C LEU A 514 -0.20 30.52 13.17
N GLU A 515 -0.90 31.65 13.15
CA GLU A 515 -0.39 32.96 12.73
C GLU A 515 0.88 33.45 13.49
N PRO A 516 1.04 33.21 14.81
CA PRO A 516 2.30 33.55 15.48
C PRO A 516 3.48 32.74 14.96
N VAL A 517 3.26 31.44 14.67
CA VAL A 517 4.30 30.55 14.12
C VAL A 517 4.59 30.93 12.67
N ASP A 518 3.56 31.27 11.89
CA ASP A 518 3.70 31.70 10.50
C ASP A 518 4.57 32.97 10.37
N ARG A 519 4.41 33.95 11.28
CA ARG A 519 5.28 35.13 11.33
C ARG A 519 6.76 34.79 11.52
N VAL A 520 7.06 33.82 12.38
CA VAL A 520 8.43 33.36 12.62
C VAL A 520 8.95 32.60 11.39
N MET A 521 8.15 31.69 10.82
CA MET A 521 8.55 30.92 9.64
C MET A 521 8.77 31.80 8.41
N ASN A 522 7.96 32.83 8.22
CA ASN A 522 8.14 33.81 7.13
C ASN A 522 9.39 34.68 7.35
N MET A 523 9.83 34.89 8.59
CA MET A 523 11.09 35.59 8.87
C MET A 523 12.34 34.78 8.42
N PHE A 524 12.24 33.45 8.39
CA PHE A 524 13.28 32.56 7.87
C PHE A 524 13.17 32.30 6.36
N CYS A 525 12.04 32.63 5.72
CA CYS A 525 11.83 32.53 4.28
C CYS A 525 12.01 33.90 3.62
N CYS A 526 13.19 34.15 3.03
CA CYS A 526 13.56 35.39 2.31
C CYS A 526 12.42 36.14 1.59
N ASP A 527 12.45 37.47 1.70
CA ASP A 527 11.54 38.51 1.15
C ASP A 527 11.23 38.47 -0.37
N ARG A 528 11.71 37.48 -1.12
CA ARG A 528 11.50 37.39 -2.58
C ARG A 528 10.21 36.69 -3.01
N CYS A 529 9.44 36.12 -2.08
CA CYS A 529 8.21 35.39 -2.39
C CYS A 529 6.91 36.17 -2.12
N THR A 530 6.98 37.36 -1.52
CA THR A 530 5.81 38.17 -1.14
C THR A 530 5.27 39.01 -2.30
N SER A 531 6.05 39.30 -3.34
CA SER A 531 5.66 40.24 -4.40
C SER A 531 4.75 39.68 -5.50
N ILE A 532 4.13 38.51 -5.34
CA ILE A 532 3.26 37.88 -6.37
C ILE A 532 1.82 37.61 -5.87
N VAL A 533 1.48 37.94 -4.61
CA VAL A 533 0.32 37.34 -3.93
C VAL A 533 -0.94 38.21 -3.85
N ASP A 534 -0.94 39.46 -4.34
CA ASP A 534 -2.06 40.39 -4.07
C ASP A 534 -3.19 40.47 -5.11
N ASP A 535 -3.21 39.68 -6.19
CA ASP A 535 -4.34 39.72 -7.12
C ASP A 535 -5.32 38.54 -6.95
N SER A 536 -6.55 38.90 -6.55
CA SER A 536 -7.83 38.15 -6.62
C SER A 536 -8.22 37.21 -5.46
N ASP A 537 -8.33 37.74 -4.24
CA ASP A 537 -9.27 37.21 -3.23
C ASP A 537 -10.55 38.07 -3.22
N SER A 538 -11.46 37.80 -4.17
CA SER A 538 -12.86 38.24 -4.11
C SER A 538 -13.76 37.04 -4.36
N ASP A 539 -13.80 36.11 -3.41
CA ASP A 539 -14.79 35.01 -3.41
C ASP A 539 -16.02 35.47 -2.61
N THR A 540 -17.08 35.84 -3.34
CA THR A 540 -18.46 35.75 -2.85
C THR A 540 -18.88 34.27 -2.91
N ASP A 541 -18.98 33.63 -1.76
CA ASP A 541 -19.61 32.32 -1.60
C ASP A 541 -21.14 32.45 -1.82
N GLU A 542 -21.67 32.01 -2.96
CA GLU A 542 -23.10 31.71 -3.10
C GLU A 542 -23.42 30.29 -2.60
N PRO A 543 -24.50 30.09 -1.83
CA PRO A 543 -24.93 28.76 -1.42
C PRO A 543 -25.81 28.10 -2.49
N GLU A 544 -25.31 27.04 -3.14
CA GLU A 544 -26.12 26.18 -4.00
C GLU A 544 -27.12 25.33 -3.20
N SER A 545 -28.36 25.33 -3.72
CA SER A 545 -29.48 24.40 -3.50
C SER A 545 -30.45 24.67 -2.33
N LYS A 546 -31.36 25.64 -2.56
CA LYS A 546 -32.78 25.45 -2.22
C LYS A 546 -33.53 25.01 -3.47
N VAL A 547 -34.11 23.82 -3.39
CA VAL A 547 -35.07 23.27 -4.34
C VAL A 547 -36.40 24.01 -4.17
N ASN A 548 -36.84 24.74 -5.19
CA ASN A 548 -38.25 25.07 -5.47
C ASN A 548 -38.45 24.71 -6.95
N GLY A 549 -39.47 23.97 -7.39
CA GLY A 549 -40.85 24.04 -6.93
C GLY A 549 -41.60 24.97 -7.89
N THR A 550 -42.27 24.34 -8.88
CA THR A 550 -43.39 24.85 -9.69
C THR A 550 -43.21 26.14 -10.50
N ASN A 551 -43.19 25.97 -11.82
CA ASN A 551 -43.69 26.95 -12.79
C ASN A 551 -45.13 27.29 -12.45
N ASP A 552 -45.44 28.58 -12.34
CA ASP A 552 -46.72 29.13 -12.75
C ASP A 552 -46.54 30.60 -13.16
N GLN A 553 -47.49 31.03 -13.97
CA GLN A 553 -47.45 32.11 -14.94
C GLN A 553 -47.50 33.53 -14.34
N GLU A 554 -47.42 34.49 -15.26
CA GLU A 554 -48.11 35.78 -15.28
C GLU A 554 -47.32 37.08 -15.00
N VAL A 555 -47.04 37.77 -16.11
CA VAL A 555 -47.66 39.05 -16.50
C VAL A 555 -47.30 40.31 -15.69
N THR A 556 -46.42 41.09 -16.35
CA THR A 556 -46.44 42.56 -16.54
C THR A 556 -46.45 43.54 -15.37
N HIS A 557 -45.67 44.60 -15.63
CA HIS A 557 -45.98 46.03 -15.51
C HIS A 557 -45.13 46.86 -14.53
N VAL A 558 -44.49 47.86 -15.17
CA VAL A 558 -43.86 49.10 -14.71
C VAL A 558 -42.41 49.02 -14.24
#